data_AF-A0A196NUP3-F1
#
_entry.id   AF-A0A196NUP3-F1
#
_cell.length_a   1.000
_cell.length_b   1.000
_cell.length_c   1.000
_cell.angle_alpha   90.00
_cell.angle_beta   90.00
_cell.angle_gamma   90.00
#
_symmetry.space_group_name_H-M   'P 1'
#
loop_
_entity.id
_entity.type
_entity.pdbx_description
1 polymer ?
#
loop_
_entity_poly.entity_id
_entity_poly.type
_entity_poly.pdbx_seq_one_letter_code
_entity_poly.pdbx_strand_id
1 'polypeptide(L)' 'MLHPDDIPKMEEALAERGIPVAELCRQAGIAETTWGRWKRDKFKPSFRAWSGATSAYQSLIDGSTTSAA' A
#
# COMPACT_ATOMS: atom_id res chain seq x y z
N MET A 1 -5.36 -12.93 2.59
CA MET A 1 -4.37 -12.60 1.54
C MET A 1 -4.90 -11.40 0.78
N LEU A 2 -4.19 -10.27 0.76
CA LEU A 2 -4.65 -9.05 0.08
C LEU A 2 -4.59 -9.24 -1.45
N HIS A 3 -5.64 -8.82 -2.16
CA HIS A 3 -5.72 -8.83 -3.62
C HIS A 3 -5.62 -7.40 -4.18
N PRO A 4 -5.14 -7.17 -5.41
CA PRO A 4 -5.15 -5.83 -6.02
C PRO A 4 -6.51 -5.12 -6.01
N ASP A 5 -7.61 -5.87 -5.95
CA ASP A 5 -8.96 -5.29 -5.83
C ASP A 5 -9.21 -4.68 -4.44
N ASP A 6 -8.38 -4.98 -3.44
CA ASP A 6 -8.42 -4.38 -2.10
C ASP A 6 -7.67 -3.04 -2.02
N ILE A 7 -7.06 -2.56 -3.11
CA ILE A 7 -6.37 -1.24 -3.15
C ILE A 7 -7.22 -0.12 -2.51
N PRO A 8 -8.53 0.05 -2.82
CA PRO A 8 -9.33 1.09 -2.19
C PRO A 8 -9.40 0.98 -0.66
N LYS A 9 -9.50 -0.24 -0.12
CA LYS A 9 -9.53 -0.48 1.34
C LYS A 9 -8.17 -0.21 1.98
N MET A 10 -7.08 -0.52 1.27
CA MET A 10 -5.73 -0.21 1.73
C MET A 10 -5.51 1.31 1.81
N GLU A 11 -5.96 2.05 0.79
CA GLU A 11 -5.88 3.52 0.77
C GLU A 11 -6.72 4.14 1.90
N GLU A 12 -7.91 3.62 2.16
CA GLU A 12 -8.77 4.04 3.28
C GLU A 12 -8.07 3.82 4.63
N ALA A 13 -7.57 2.61 4.90
CA ALA A 13 -6.88 2.30 6.15
C ALA A 13 -5.61 3.14 6.38
N LEU A 14 -4.90 3.50 5.32
CA LEU A 14 -3.76 4.43 5.37
C LEU A 14 -4.23 5.87 5.67
N ALA A 15 -5.30 6.32 5.00
CA ALA A 15 -5.86 7.64 5.20
C ALA A 15 -6.39 7.84 6.63
N GLU A 16 -7.05 6.84 7.21
CA GLU A 16 -7.49 6.83 8.63
C GLU A 16 -6.33 7.07 9.61
N ARG A 17 -5.11 6.68 9.22
CA ARG A 17 -3.88 6.84 10.02
C ARG A 17 -3.06 8.07 9.62
N GLY A 18 -3.55 8.88 8.68
CA GLY A 18 -2.83 10.03 8.14
C GLY A 18 -1.59 9.66 7.32
N ILE A 19 -1.50 8.43 6.83
CA ILE A 19 -0.36 7.94 6.05
C ILE A 19 -0.68 8.14 4.55
N PRO A 20 0.13 8.91 3.80
CA PRO A 20 -0.10 9.09 2.38
C PRO A 20 0.29 7.83 1.59
N VAL A 21 -0.42 7.54 0.50
CA VAL A 21 -0.07 6.44 -0.43
C VAL A 21 1.34 6.58 -1.00
N ALA A 22 1.85 7.80 -1.13
CA ALA A 22 3.23 8.08 -1.50
C ALA A 22 4.24 7.41 -0.55
N GLU A 23 3.93 7.35 0.75
CA GLU A 23 4.77 6.70 1.75
C GLU A 23 4.80 5.18 1.56
N LEU A 24 3.63 4.57 1.33
CA LEU A 24 3.53 3.16 0.96
C LEU A 24 4.38 2.86 -0.28
N CYS A 25 4.22 3.67 -1.33
CA CYS A 25 4.94 3.49 -2.59
C CYS A 25 6.46 3.61 -2.39
N ARG A 26 6.90 4.59 -1.59
CA ARG A 26 8.30 4.79 -1.21
C ARG A 26 8.87 3.55 -0.50
N GLN A 27 8.18 3.05 0.52
CA GLN A 27 8.63 1.89 1.29
C GLN A 27 8.60 0.59 0.47
N ALA A 28 7.66 0.46 -0.45
CA ALA A 28 7.57 -0.67 -1.37
C ALA A 28 8.56 -0.57 -2.56
N GLY A 29 9.25 0.56 -2.75
CA GLY A 29 10.15 0.79 -3.88
C GLY A 29 9.44 0.85 -5.23
N ILE A 30 8.20 1.34 -5.27
CA ILE A 30 7.41 1.49 -6.50
C ILE A 30 7.04 2.96 -6.74
N ALA A 31 6.83 3.32 -8.00
CA ALA A 31 6.31 4.65 -8.34
C ALA A 31 4.80 4.75 -8.04
N GLU A 32 4.33 5.92 -7.60
CA GLU A 32 2.89 6.19 -7.39
C GLU A 32 2.07 6.01 -8.68
N THR A 33 2.69 6.27 -9.85
CA THR A 33 2.07 6.02 -11.15
C THR A 33 1.81 4.53 -11.40
N THR A 34 2.67 3.65 -10.88
CA THR A 34 2.49 2.20 -10.94
C THR A 34 1.32 1.78 -10.06
N TRP A 35 1.23 2.30 -8.83
CA TRP A 35 0.09 2.09 -7.94
C TRP A 35 -1.24 2.53 -8.57
N GLY A 36 -1.27 3.73 -9.15
CA GLY A 36 -2.44 4.25 -9.87
C GLY A 36 -2.86 3.41 -11.08
N ARG A 37 -1.92 2.74 -11.76
CA ARG A 37 -2.24 1.81 -12.86
C ARG A 37 -2.87 0.52 -12.36
N TRP A 38 -2.44 0.01 -11.21
CA TRP A 38 -3.04 -1.16 -10.56
C TRP A 38 -4.47 -0.86 -10.11
N LYS A 39 -4.67 0.30 -9.45
CA LYS A 39 -6.00 0.78 -9.02
C LYS A 39 -7.02 0.85 -10.16
N ARG A 40 -6.59 1.30 -11.34
CA ARG A 40 -7.45 1.47 -12.52
C ARG A 40 -7.63 0.20 -13.34
N ASP A 41 -7.13 -0.92 -12.84
CA ASP A 41 -7.06 -2.22 -13.51
C ASP A 41 -6.44 -2.17 -14.92
N LYS A 42 -5.55 -1.19 -15.16
CA LYS A 42 -4.87 -1.03 -16.46
C LYS A 42 -3.68 -1.98 -16.59
N PHE A 43 -3.14 -2.43 -15.47
CA PHE A 43 -2.00 -3.32 -15.41
C PHE A 43 -2.08 -4.13 -14.12
N LYS A 44 -2.03 -5.46 -14.20
CA LYS A 44 -1.97 -6.30 -13.00
C LYS A 44 -0.53 -6.31 -12.46
N PRO A 45 -0.32 -6.16 -11.14
CA PRO A 45 1.02 -6.24 -10.57
C PRO A 45 1.63 -7.63 -10.78
N SER A 46 2.96 -7.69 -10.89
CA SER A 46 3.66 -8.97 -10.72
C SER A 46 3.56 -9.41 -9.25
N PHE A 47 3.67 -10.72 -9.00
CA PHE A 47 3.66 -11.25 -7.63
C PHE A 47 4.70 -10.56 -6.73
N ARG A 48 5.92 -10.34 -7.25
CA ARG A 48 7.00 -9.66 -6.52
C ARG A 48 6.63 -8.23 -6.15
N ALA A 49 6.08 -7.46 -7.09
CA ALA A 49 5.72 -6.07 -6.85
C ALA A 49 4.52 -5.96 -5.88
N TRP A 50 3.53 -6.83 -6.03
CA TRP A 50 2.39 -6.90 -5.12
C TRP A 50 2.81 -7.30 -3.71
N SER A 51 3.61 -8.35 -3.59
CA SER A 51 4.13 -8.80 -2.30
C SER A 51 4.88 -7.69 -1.58
N GLY A 52 5.77 -6.98 -2.28
CA GLY A 52 6.50 -5.85 -1.71
C GLY A 52 5.58 -4.73 -1.21
N ALA A 53 4.56 -4.37 -2.00
CA ALA A 53 3.56 -3.38 -1.59
C ALA A 53 2.75 -3.85 -0.36
N THR A 54 2.32 -5.12 -0.31
CA THR A 54 1.57 -5.63 0.84
C THR A 54 2.41 -5.71 2.11
N SER A 55 3.69 -6.05 2.02
CA SER A 55 4.61 -6.06 3.16
C SER A 55 4.89 -4.64 3.67
N ALA A 56 5.06 -3.67 2.78
CA ALA A 56 5.19 -2.26 3.15
C ALA A 56 3.91 -1.74 3.82
N TYR A 57 2.74 -2.07 3.26
CA TYR A 57 1.44 -1.73 3.85
C TYR A 57 1.28 -2.29 5.26
N GLN A 58 1.55 -3.59 5.46
CA GLN A 58 1.49 -4.22 6.79
C GLN A 58 2.43 -3.52 7.77
N SER A 59 3.66 -3.22 7.35
CA SER A 59 4.63 -2.50 8.19
C SER A 59 4.13 -1.12 8.62
N LEU A 60 3.41 -0.41 7.74
CA LEU A 60 2.83 0.91 8.05
C LEU A 60 1.63 0.82 8.99
N ILE A 61 0.76 -0.17 8.80
CA ILE A 61 -0.43 -0.38 9.63
C ILE A 61 -0.04 -0.91 11.02
N ASP A 62 0.92 -1.83 11.09
CA ASP A 62 1.38 -2.42 12.35
C ASP A 62 2.32 -1.46 13.10
N GLY A 63 3.19 -0.76 12.37
CA GLY A 63 4.15 0.21 12.91
C GLY A 63 3.50 1.45 13.53
N SER A 64 2.30 1.84 13.10
CA SER A 64 1.56 2.96 13.72
C SER A 64 1.01 2.64 15.13
N THR A 65 1.13 1.38 15.59
CA THR A 65 0.64 0.95 16.90
C THR A 65 1.64 1.25 18.04
N THR A 66 2.85 1.72 17.74
CA THR A 66 3.85 2.08 18.77
C THR A 66 4.13 3.59 18.79
N SER A 67 3.24 4.39 19.37
CA SER A 67 3.58 5.68 20.00
C SER A 67 2.38 6.26 20.77
N ALA A 68 2.12 5.70 21.95
CA ALA A 68 1.42 6.38 23.05
C ALA A 68 1.77 5.66 24.36
N ALA A 69 2.89 6.06 24.98
CA ALA A 69 3.23 5.75 26.35
C ALA A 69 3.83 7.01 26.99
#